data_AF-A0A1G9H0U1-F1
#
_entry.id   AF-A0A1G9H0U1-F1
#
_cell.length_a   1.000
_cell.length_b   1.000
_cell.length_c   1.000
_cell.angle_alpha   90.00
_cell.angle_beta   90.00
_cell.angle_gamma   90.00
#
_symmetry.space_group_name_H-M   'P 1'
#
loop_
_entity.id
_entity.type
_entity.pdbx_description
1 polymer ?
#
loop_
_entity_poly.entity_id
_entity_poly.type
_entity_poly.pdbx_seq_one_letter_code
_entity_poly.pdbx_strand_id
1 'polypeptide(L)'
;MNSCPCCGFKEGTGNPFQIARTLRLTRKERALFDIFANNFGRFISSGDIVGAMYADDPDGGPDTAENSLCVGMPKFKEKLRTRGLDLDVKRGRGGGRRMVWAKTGRAAKK
;
A
#
# COMPACT_ATOMS: atom_id res chain seq x y z
N MET A 1 -24.20 8.81 2.62
CA MET A 1 -23.29 8.04 1.75
C MET A 1 -22.60 9.03 0.82
N ASN A 2 -21.42 9.51 1.20
CA ASN A 2 -20.72 10.54 0.42
C ASN A 2 -19.71 9.86 -0.51
N SER A 3 -20.02 9.87 -1.81
CA SER A 3 -19.08 9.41 -2.82
C SER A 3 -18.04 10.52 -3.07
N CYS A 4 -16.75 10.19 -3.29
CA CYS A 4 -15.73 11.21 -3.64
C CYS A 4 -16.17 11.90 -4.94
N PRO A 5 -16.39 13.22 -4.95
CA PRO A 5 -16.75 13.97 -6.17
C PRO A 5 -15.62 13.99 -7.22
N CYS A 6 -14.47 13.46 -6.85
CA CYS A 6 -13.19 13.43 -7.55
C CYS A 6 -12.98 12.18 -8.40
N CYS A 7 -13.61 11.07 -8.01
CA CYS A 7 -13.44 9.77 -8.67
C CYS A 7 -14.67 8.85 -8.55
N GLY A 8 -15.79 9.34 -8.00
CA GLY A 8 -17.01 8.56 -7.78
C GLY A 8 -16.89 7.50 -6.68
N PHE A 9 -15.78 7.45 -5.93
CA PHE A 9 -15.50 6.37 -4.97
C PHE A 9 -16.50 6.33 -3.81
N LYS A 10 -17.05 5.13 -3.54
CA LYS A 10 -17.82 4.79 -2.35
C LYS A 10 -17.03 3.79 -1.50
N GLU A 11 -16.91 4.05 -0.19
CA GLU A 11 -16.28 3.12 0.76
C GLU A 11 -16.85 1.71 0.62
N GLY A 12 -15.97 0.71 0.60
CA GLY A 12 -16.36 -0.71 0.56
C GLY A 12 -16.84 -1.24 -0.79
N THR A 13 -16.82 -0.46 -1.88
CA THR A 13 -17.37 -0.88 -3.18
C THR A 13 -16.45 -0.64 -4.39
N GLY A 14 -15.26 -0.06 -4.18
CA GLY A 14 -14.27 0.13 -5.26
C GLY A 14 -13.39 -1.11 -5.45
N ASN A 15 -13.02 -1.43 -6.70
CA ASN A 15 -11.95 -2.40 -6.98
C ASN A 15 -10.58 -1.70 -6.76
N PRO A 16 -9.70 -2.20 -5.87
CA PRO A 16 -8.37 -1.61 -5.65
C PRO A 16 -7.57 -1.44 -6.95
N PHE A 17 -7.68 -2.37 -7.90
CA PHE A 17 -6.98 -2.29 -9.18
C PHE A 17 -7.45 -1.11 -10.06
N GLN A 18 -8.70 -0.68 -9.92
CA GLN A 18 -9.17 0.53 -10.61
C GLN A 18 -8.55 1.79 -9.99
N ILE A 19 -8.36 1.82 -8.67
CA ILE A 19 -7.67 2.92 -7.98
C ILE A 19 -6.22 3.02 -8.45
N ALA A 20 -5.55 1.88 -8.62
CA ALA A 20 -4.18 1.81 -9.13
C ALA A 20 -3.97 2.57 -10.45
N ARG A 21 -4.98 2.59 -11.34
CA ARG A 21 -4.92 3.30 -12.63
C ARG A 21 -4.99 4.82 -12.49
N THR A 22 -5.49 5.30 -11.35
CA THR A 22 -5.65 6.73 -11.04
C THR A 22 -4.49 7.31 -10.24
N LEU A 23 -3.55 6.45 -9.80
CA LEU A 23 -2.37 6.82 -9.02
C LEU A 23 -1.14 6.89 -9.91
N ARG A 24 -0.32 7.93 -9.74
CA ARG A 24 1.02 7.99 -10.32
C ARG A 24 2.00 7.24 -9.42
N LEU A 25 2.26 5.97 -9.76
CA LEU A 25 3.16 5.08 -9.04
C LEU A 25 4.44 4.85 -9.87
N THR A 26 5.60 4.83 -9.21
CA THR A 26 6.84 4.33 -9.80
C THR A 26 6.76 2.81 -10.01
N ARG A 27 7.72 2.21 -10.74
CA ARG A 27 7.77 0.74 -10.94
C ARG A 27 7.76 -0.03 -9.60
N LYS A 28 8.54 0.43 -8.61
CA LYS A 28 8.59 -0.19 -7.28
C LYS A 28 7.31 0.01 -6.49
N GLU A 29 6.73 1.21 -6.53
CA GLU A 29 5.43 1.48 -5.90
C GLU A 29 4.29 0.70 -6.55
N ARG A 30 4.38 0.43 -7.86
CA ARG A 30 3.45 -0.41 -8.59
C ARG A 30 3.53 -1.85 -8.10
N ALA A 31 4.73 -2.42 -8.02
CA ALA A 31 4.94 -3.76 -7.46
C ALA A 31 4.39 -3.86 -6.03
N LEU A 32 4.70 -2.89 -5.17
CA LEU A 32 4.14 -2.78 -3.82
C LEU A 32 2.61 -2.76 -3.84
N PHE A 33 2.02 -1.91 -4.70
CA PHE A 33 0.57 -1.82 -4.84
C PHE A 33 -0.03 -3.18 -5.21
N ASP A 34 0.52 -3.85 -6.22
CA ASP A 34 -0.02 -5.10 -6.74
C ASP A 34 0.04 -6.21 -5.67
N ILE A 35 1.13 -6.31 -4.90
CA ILE A 35 1.25 -7.25 -3.77
C ILE A 35 0.15 -7.01 -2.73
N PHE A 36 -0.03 -5.74 -2.34
CA PHE A 36 -1.03 -5.37 -1.34
C PHE A 36 -2.47 -5.50 -1.84
N ALA A 37 -2.73 -5.21 -3.11
CA ALA A 37 -4.04 -5.35 -3.72
C ALA A 37 -4.44 -6.84 -3.86
N ASN A 38 -3.49 -7.70 -4.25
CA ASN A 38 -3.69 -9.15 -4.29
C ASN A 38 -3.92 -9.76 -2.90
N ASN A 39 -3.39 -9.15 -1.85
CA ASN A 39 -3.52 -9.60 -0.46
C ASN A 39 -4.37 -8.63 0.38
N PHE A 40 -5.34 -7.97 -0.24
CA PHE A 40 -6.11 -6.92 0.42
C PHE A 40 -6.75 -7.42 1.74
N GLY A 41 -6.57 -6.66 2.82
CA GLY A 41 -7.03 -7.00 4.16
C GLY A 41 -6.16 -8.01 4.94
N ARG A 42 -5.22 -8.70 4.28
CA ARG A 42 -4.29 -9.67 4.90
C ARG A 42 -2.95 -9.04 5.24
N PHE A 43 -2.39 -9.42 6.39
CA PHE A 43 -1.05 -9.01 6.77
C PHE A 43 0.00 -9.75 5.96
N ILE A 44 0.95 -8.99 5.43
CA ILE A 44 2.08 -9.46 4.65
C ILE A 44 3.35 -9.13 5.45
N SER A 45 4.28 -10.07 5.55
CA SER A 45 5.53 -9.85 6.28
C SER A 45 6.44 -8.87 5.55
N SER A 46 7.37 -8.22 6.27
CA SER A 46 8.35 -7.34 5.62
C SER A 46 9.21 -8.08 4.59
N GLY A 47 9.59 -9.33 4.88
CA GLY A 47 10.36 -10.18 3.97
C GLY A 47 9.62 -10.49 2.68
N ASP A 48 8.33 -10.84 2.74
CA ASP A 48 7.52 -11.10 1.55
C ASP A 48 7.34 -9.83 0.69
N ILE A 49 7.16 -8.67 1.36
CA ILE A 49 7.04 -7.38 0.66
C ILE A 49 8.36 -7.03 -0.04
N VAL A 50 9.50 -7.21 0.63
CA VAL A 50 10.82 -6.98 0.05
C VAL A 50 11.08 -7.93 -1.11
N GLY A 51 10.86 -9.23 -0.90
CA GLY A 51 11.08 -10.25 -1.92
C GLY A 51 10.30 -9.95 -3.19
N ALA A 52 9.03 -9.56 -3.07
CA ALA A 52 8.23 -9.22 -4.24
C ALA A 52 8.54 -7.82 -4.82
N MET A 53 9.11 -6.88 -4.05
CA MET A 53 9.59 -5.59 -4.58
C MET A 53 10.86 -5.72 -5.42
N TYR A 54 11.70 -6.71 -5.13
CA TYR A 54 12.97 -6.97 -5.81
C TYR A 54 12.98 -8.28 -6.63
N ALA A 55 11.83 -8.95 -6.79
CA ALA A 55 11.75 -10.22 -7.52
C ALA A 55 12.25 -10.12 -8.97
N ASP A 56 12.05 -8.96 -9.61
CA ASP A 56 12.50 -8.68 -10.98
C ASP A 56 13.88 -7.98 -11.05
N ASP A 57 14.57 -7.85 -9.92
CA ASP A 57 15.89 -7.21 -9.83
C ASP A 57 16.98 -8.28 -9.91
N PRO A 58 17.75 -8.37 -11.02
CA PRO A 58 18.77 -9.41 -11.19
C PRO A 58 19.91 -9.29 -10.18
N ASP A 59 20.09 -8.12 -9.56
CA ASP A 59 21.11 -7.87 -8.54
C ASP A 59 20.62 -8.21 -7.12
N GLY A 60 19.40 -8.73 -6.96
CA GLY A 60 18.86 -9.20 -5.68
C GLY A 60 18.46 -8.10 -4.68
N GLY A 61 18.58 -6.84 -5.07
CA GLY A 61 18.28 -5.69 -4.23
C GLY A 61 19.39 -5.35 -3.21
N PRO A 62 19.26 -4.20 -2.51
CA PRO A 62 20.28 -3.74 -1.57
C PRO A 62 20.25 -4.56 -0.27
N ASP A 63 21.41 -4.71 0.38
CA ASP A 63 21.57 -5.39 1.69
C ASP A 63 20.63 -4.82 2.78
N THR A 64 20.18 -3.58 2.61
CA THR A 64 19.25 -2.86 3.50
C THR A 64 17.88 -2.65 2.87
N ALA A 65 17.37 -3.63 2.13
CA ALA A 65 16.07 -3.57 1.45
C ALA A 65 14.90 -3.23 2.39
N GLU A 66 14.92 -3.71 3.63
CA GLU A 66 13.91 -3.34 4.64
C GLU A 66 13.96 -1.86 5.01
N ASN A 67 15.15 -1.26 5.11
CA ASN A 67 15.31 0.17 5.38
C ASN A 67 14.81 1.00 4.20
N SER A 68 15.11 0.55 2.97
CA SER A 68 14.63 1.19 1.74
C SER A 68 13.09 1.17 1.67
N LEU A 69 12.48 0.05 2.05
CA LEU A 69 11.03 -0.06 2.18
C LEU A 69 10.48 0.92 3.22
N CYS A 70 11.11 1.02 4.40
CA CYS A 70 10.70 1.95 5.46
C CYS A 70 10.77 3.43 5.03
N VAL A 71 11.77 3.82 4.23
CA VAL A 71 11.90 5.20 3.72
C VAL A 71 10.85 5.52 2.65
N GLY A 72 10.53 4.57 1.77
CA GLY A 72 9.52 4.74 0.72
C GLY A 72 8.07 4.68 1.22
N MET A 73 7.82 3.95 2.32
CA MET A 73 6.49 3.65 2.81
C MET A 73 5.62 4.88 3.16
N PRO A 74 6.13 5.94 3.81
CA PRO A 74 5.33 7.13 4.12
C PRO A 74 4.76 7.82 2.88
N LYS A 75 5.60 8.04 1.85
CA LYS A 75 5.17 8.68 0.60
C LYS A 75 4.18 7.80 -0.16
N PHE A 76 4.42 6.49 -0.20
CA PHE A 76 3.50 5.54 -0.80
C PHE A 76 2.13 5.55 -0.09
N LYS A 77 2.13 5.52 1.25
CA LYS A 77 0.94 5.62 2.07
C LYS A 77 0.16 6.91 1.80
N GLU A 78 0.84 8.05 1.72
CA GLU A 78 0.20 9.33 1.39
C GLU A 78 -0.54 9.26 0.04
N LYS A 79 0.09 8.71 -1.00
CA LYS A 79 -0.54 8.52 -2.31
C LYS A 79 -1.79 7.65 -2.22
N LEU A 80 -1.73 6.53 -1.50
CA LEU A 80 -2.88 5.65 -1.29
C LEU A 80 -4.05 6.38 -0.61
N ARG A 81 -3.76 7.19 0.40
CA ARG A 81 -4.77 7.94 1.16
C ARG A 81 -5.53 8.96 0.32
N THR A 82 -4.88 9.55 -0.69
CA THR A 82 -5.58 10.45 -1.64
C THR A 82 -6.74 9.77 -2.37
N ARG A 83 -6.75 8.43 -2.42
CA ARG A 83 -7.77 7.63 -3.10
C ARG A 83 -8.54 6.70 -2.16
N GLY A 84 -8.51 6.97 -0.85
CA GLY A 84 -9.30 6.20 0.13
C GLY A 84 -8.74 4.83 0.48
N LEU A 85 -7.46 4.58 0.21
CA LEU A 85 -6.73 3.40 0.67
C LEU A 85 -5.81 3.77 1.83
N ASP A 86 -5.56 2.83 2.75
CA ASP A 86 -4.63 3.03 3.85
C ASP A 86 -3.80 1.77 4.09
N LEU A 87 -2.68 1.94 4.79
CA LEU A 87 -1.82 0.84 5.23
C LEU A 87 -1.84 0.74 6.74
N ASP A 88 -2.31 -0.42 7.21
CA ASP A 88 -2.29 -0.80 8.61
C ASP A 88 -1.01 -1.59 8.91
N VAL A 89 -0.43 -1.35 10.09
CA VAL A 89 0.87 -1.88 10.48
C VAL A 89 0.73 -2.63 11.79
N LYS A 90 1.03 -3.92 11.77
CA LYS A 90 1.12 -4.75 12.97
C LYS A 90 2.58 -4.83 13.41
N ARG A 91 2.87 -4.31 14.60
CA ARG A 91 4.20 -4.41 15.23
C ARG A 91 4.32 -5.71 16.04
N GLY A 92 5.55 -6.20 16.24
CA GLY A 92 5.84 -7.38 17.08
C GLY A 92 5.99 -8.69 16.31
N ARG A 93 5.97 -9.82 17.03
CA ARG A 93 6.16 -11.17 16.45
C ARG A 93 5.03 -11.49 15.45
N GLY A 94 5.39 -11.91 14.24
CA GLY A 94 4.42 -12.07 13.15
C GLY A 94 3.77 -10.74 12.72
N GLY A 95 4.51 -9.65 12.87
CA GLY A 95 4.15 -8.33 12.39
C GLY A 95 4.21 -8.23 10.87
N GLY A 96 3.61 -7.19 10.34
CA GLY A 96 3.48 -7.01 8.90
C GLY A 96 2.67 -5.79 8.53
N ARG A 97 2.40 -5.64 7.24
CA ARG A 97 1.60 -4.55 6.70
C ARG A 97 0.44 -5.12 5.90
N ARG A 98 -0.70 -4.43 5.91
CA ARG A 98 -1.85 -4.77 5.07
C ARG A 98 -2.45 -3.52 4.48
N MET A 99 -2.98 -3.64 3.27
CA MET A 99 -3.81 -2.61 2.67
C MET A 99 -5.25 -2.80 3.09
N VAL A 100 -5.87 -1.69 3.49
CA VAL A 100 -7.25 -1.63 3.93
C VAL A 100 -7.90 -0.39 3.33
N TRP A 101 -9.23 -0.35 3.38
CA TRP A 101 -9.94 0.90 3.12
C TRP A 101 -9.57 1.93 4.19
N ALA A 102 -9.26 3.16 3.76
CA ALA A 102 -9.08 4.25 4.69
C ALA A 102 -10.41 4.46 5.42
N LYS A 103 -10.41 4.39 6.75
CA LYS A 103 -11.59 4.72 7.55
C LYS A 103 -11.93 6.19 7.27
N THR A 104 -13.09 6.49 6.71
CA THR A 104 -13.52 7.88 6.60
C THR A 104 -13.68 8.49 7.99
N GLY A 105 -13.25 9.74 8.11
CA GLY A 105 -13.39 10.54 9.32
C GLY A 105 -12.09 10.71 10.09
N ARG A 106 -11.53 11.94 10.02
CA ARG A 106 -10.69 12.64 11.01
C ARG A 106 -9.53 11.93 11.73
N ALA A 107 -9.25 10.65 11.48
CA ALA A 107 -8.17 9.86 12.08
C ALA A 107 -6.90 9.83 11.19
N ALA A 108 -6.86 10.66 10.15
CA ALA A 108 -5.71 10.83 9.26
C ALA A 108 -4.68 11.85 9.74
N LYS A 109 -4.84 12.39 10.95
CA LYS A 109 -3.79 13.14 11.65
C LYS A 109 -3.48 12.43 12.97
N LYS A 110 -2.37 11.71 12.99
CA LYS A 110 -1.57 11.52 14.20
C LYS A 110 -0.11 11.68 13.79
#